data_AF-A0A1Q4BME4-F1
#
_entry.id   AF-A0A1Q4BME4-F1
#
_cell.length_a   1.000
_cell.length_b   1.000
_cell.length_c   1.000
_cell.angle_alpha   90.00
_cell.angle_beta   90.00
_cell.angle_gamma   90.00
#
_symmetry.space_group_name_H-M   'P 1'
#
loop_
_entity.id
_entity.type
_entity.pdbx_description
1 polymer ?
#
loop_
_entity_poly.entity_id
_entity_poly.type
_entity_poly.pdbx_seq_one_letter_code
_entity_poly.pdbx_strand_id
1 'polypeptide(L)'
;MLAASLAAASPVAAAALTCAEFQDTFAHAVPELSPQFGRSVVVSRGSRGDTRELTTNSSVEGRLTCDGTRFVRFEVQLQMPSTPAGRDAFFRVQLAAAMAGLKWSRNRATQNIIGMSSEAADYLRASEERGDVSISGKVERHAGAAGDLAAMWTKTDRTFIVLAYD
;
A
#
# COMPACT_ATOMS: atom_id res chain seq x y z
N MET A 1 -41.30 -33.12 -18.51
CA MET A 1 -40.24 -32.09 -18.57
C MET A 1 -39.46 -32.15 -17.27
N LEU A 2 -38.21 -32.61 -17.29
CA LEU A 2 -37.35 -32.65 -16.09
C LEU A 2 -36.78 -31.25 -15.84
N ALA A 3 -37.04 -30.70 -14.66
CA ALA A 3 -36.43 -29.46 -14.19
C ALA A 3 -34.99 -29.76 -13.73
N ALA A 4 -34.01 -29.28 -14.48
CA ALA A 4 -32.61 -29.29 -14.06
C ALA A 4 -32.39 -28.16 -13.04
N SER A 5 -32.16 -28.54 -11.78
CA SER A 5 -31.79 -27.61 -10.72
C SER A 5 -30.35 -27.16 -10.94
N LEU A 6 -30.14 -25.92 -11.39
CA LEU A 6 -28.82 -25.30 -11.41
C LEU A 6 -28.37 -25.09 -9.96
N ALA A 7 -27.46 -25.93 -9.48
CA ALA A 7 -26.74 -25.68 -8.24
C ALA A 7 -25.89 -24.41 -8.43
N ALA A 8 -26.24 -23.35 -7.71
CA ALA A 8 -25.45 -22.14 -7.63
C ALA A 8 -24.09 -22.51 -7.00
N ALA A 9 -23.02 -22.44 -7.79
CA ALA A 9 -21.67 -22.55 -7.27
C ALA A 9 -21.43 -21.35 -6.34
N SER A 10 -21.22 -21.61 -5.05
CA SER A 10 -20.81 -20.57 -4.10
C SER A 10 -19.53 -19.89 -4.61
N PRO A 11 -19.41 -18.55 -4.54
CA PRO A 11 -18.20 -17.87 -4.95
C PRO A 11 -17.05 -18.37 -4.07
N VAL A 12 -16.02 -18.93 -4.71
CA VAL A 12 -14.74 -19.25 -4.06
C VAL A 12 -14.21 -17.93 -3.53
N ALA A 13 -14.23 -17.74 -2.20
CA ALA A 13 -13.58 -16.62 -1.56
C ALA A 13 -12.11 -16.63 -2.00
N ALA A 14 -11.65 -15.54 -2.62
CA ALA A 14 -10.26 -15.40 -3.00
C ALA A 14 -9.40 -15.65 -1.75
N ALA A 15 -8.42 -16.56 -1.84
CA ALA A 15 -7.55 -16.88 -0.72
C ALA A 15 -6.92 -15.60 -0.16
N ALA A 16 -7.01 -15.42 1.16
CA ALA A 16 -6.47 -14.24 1.82
C ALA A 16 -4.95 -14.14 1.60
N LEU A 17 -4.48 -12.96 1.17
CA LEU A 17 -3.08 -12.69 0.93
C LEU A 17 -2.25 -12.95 2.20
N THR A 18 -1.15 -13.68 2.07
CA THR A 18 -0.18 -13.84 3.16
C THR A 18 0.90 -12.78 3.13
N CYS A 19 1.49 -12.48 4.28
CA CYS A 19 2.65 -11.61 4.36
C CYS A 19 3.86 -12.17 3.61
N ALA A 20 4.04 -13.49 3.56
CA ALA A 20 5.13 -14.11 2.81
C ALA A 20 4.98 -13.86 1.30
N GLU A 21 3.77 -14.07 0.76
CA GLU A 21 3.47 -13.78 -0.65
C GLU A 21 3.60 -12.29 -0.98
N PHE A 22 3.18 -11.41 -0.06
CA PHE A 22 3.36 -9.97 -0.23
C PHE A 22 4.84 -9.62 -0.34
N GLN A 23 5.67 -10.10 0.60
CA GLN A 23 7.10 -9.83 0.63
C GLN A 23 7.82 -10.35 -0.61
N ASP A 24 7.50 -11.57 -1.02
CA ASP A 24 8.09 -12.19 -2.21
C ASP A 24 7.74 -11.40 -3.48
N THR A 25 6.45 -11.10 -3.67
CA THR A 25 6.00 -10.31 -4.83
C THR A 25 6.63 -8.91 -4.81
N PHE A 26 6.72 -8.29 -3.63
CA PHE A 26 7.31 -6.96 -3.46
C PHE A 26 8.79 -6.98 -3.85
N ALA A 27 9.58 -7.93 -3.35
CA ALA A 27 11.00 -8.04 -3.65
C ALA A 27 11.28 -8.25 -5.14
N HIS A 28 10.45 -9.03 -5.83
CA HIS A 28 10.54 -9.23 -7.28
C HIS A 28 10.10 -8.00 -8.09
N ALA A 29 9.22 -7.15 -7.56
CA ALA A 29 8.72 -5.97 -8.25
C ALA A 29 9.70 -4.78 -8.21
N VAL A 30 10.59 -4.75 -7.21
CA VAL A 30 11.56 -3.65 -6.99
C VAL A 30 12.94 -4.18 -6.51
N PRO A 31 13.58 -5.10 -7.25
CA PRO A 31 14.86 -5.69 -6.82
C PRO A 31 15.98 -4.65 -6.70
N GLU A 32 15.93 -3.56 -7.46
CA GLU A 32 16.94 -2.50 -7.47
C GLU A 32 17.06 -1.74 -6.14
N LEU A 33 16.00 -1.74 -5.33
CA LEU A 33 16.01 -1.12 -4.00
C LEU A 33 16.50 -2.06 -2.90
N SER A 34 16.83 -3.32 -3.25
CA SER A 34 17.26 -4.37 -2.31
C SER A 34 16.35 -4.47 -1.08
N PRO A 35 15.02 -4.62 -1.26
CA PRO A 35 14.08 -4.52 -0.15
C PRO A 35 14.22 -5.71 0.80
N GLN A 36 14.22 -5.41 2.09
CA GLN A 36 14.28 -6.40 3.16
C GLN A 36 13.22 -6.10 4.20
N PHE A 37 12.61 -7.15 4.75
CA PHE A 37 11.60 -7.02 5.79
C PHE A 37 12.11 -7.65 7.10
N GLY A 38 12.61 -6.81 8.01
CA GLY A 38 13.09 -7.22 9.33
C GLY A 38 11.99 -7.17 10.39
N ARG A 39 12.14 -7.90 11.50
CA ARG A 39 11.23 -7.71 12.66
C ARG A 39 11.51 -6.35 13.30
N SER A 40 10.45 -5.59 13.60
CA SER A 40 10.62 -4.33 14.34
C SER A 40 11.12 -4.63 15.76
N VAL A 41 12.11 -3.86 16.22
CA VAL A 41 12.62 -3.93 17.61
C VAL A 41 11.69 -3.15 18.57
N VAL A 42 10.77 -2.34 18.04
CA VAL A 42 9.88 -1.49 18.84
C VAL A 42 8.64 -2.26 19.25
N VAL A 43 8.64 -2.78 20.49
CA VAL A 43 7.44 -3.30 21.15
C VAL A 43 6.66 -2.10 21.71
N SER A 44 5.82 -1.47 20.89
CA SER A 44 4.88 -0.46 21.40
C SER A 44 3.67 -1.15 22.03
N ARG A 45 3.29 -0.75 23.26
CA ARG A 45 2.07 -1.24 23.91
C ARG A 45 0.86 -0.78 23.09
N GLY A 46 0.34 -1.66 22.22
CA GLY A 46 -0.86 -1.39 21.43
C GLY A 46 -0.85 -1.95 20.01
N SER A 47 0.29 -2.37 19.45
CA SER A 47 0.32 -3.03 18.13
C SER A 47 -0.26 -4.44 18.25
N ARG A 48 -1.50 -4.64 17.79
CA ARG A 48 -2.02 -5.98 17.48
C ARG A 48 -1.43 -6.41 16.13
N GLY A 49 -0.65 -7.49 16.13
CA GLY A 49 -0.04 -8.07 14.94
C GLY A 49 1.49 -8.01 14.91
N ASP A 50 2.09 -8.90 14.12
CA ASP A 50 3.53 -8.94 13.88
C ASP A 50 3.90 -7.86 12.85
N THR A 51 4.55 -6.78 13.30
CA THR A 51 5.06 -5.74 12.40
C THR A 51 6.49 -6.01 11.94
N ARG A 52 6.70 -5.89 10.64
CA ARG A 52 8.01 -5.99 9.97
C ARG A 52 8.35 -4.66 9.32
N GLU A 53 9.55 -4.16 9.55
CA GLU A 53 10.04 -2.92 8.96
C GLU A 53 10.64 -3.21 7.58
N LEU A 54 10.25 -2.41 6.59
CA LEU A 54 10.86 -2.39 5.27
C LEU A 54 12.13 -1.54 5.35
N THR A 55 13.27 -2.16 5.10
CA THR A 55 14.52 -1.48 4.81
C THR A 55 14.80 -1.55 3.31
N THR A 56 15.28 -0.46 2.74
CA THR A 56 15.78 -0.40 1.35
C THR A 56 17.17 0.23 1.34
N ASN A 57 17.85 0.21 0.20
CA ASN A 57 19.07 1.00 -0.02
C ASN A 57 18.79 2.51 -0.27
N SER A 58 17.58 2.97 0.02
CA SER A 58 17.11 4.36 -0.14
C SER A 58 16.58 4.91 1.19
N SER A 59 16.20 6.19 1.22
CA SER A 59 15.61 6.83 2.40
C SER A 59 14.11 6.50 2.60
N VAL A 60 13.58 5.52 1.87
CA VAL A 60 12.16 5.15 1.96
C VAL A 60 12.01 4.06 3.01
N GLU A 61 11.21 4.36 4.03
CA GLU A 61 10.89 3.46 5.13
C GLU A 61 9.43 3.03 5.05
N GLY A 62 9.16 1.79 5.46
CA GLY A 62 7.82 1.25 5.49
C GLY A 62 7.61 0.21 6.57
N ARG A 63 6.36 -0.17 6.78
CA ARG A 63 5.93 -1.15 7.78
C ARG A 63 4.92 -2.09 7.15
N LEU A 64 5.18 -3.38 7.28
CA LEU A 64 4.26 -4.46 6.96
C LEU A 64 3.68 -5.02 8.25
N THR A 65 2.36 -5.06 8.39
CA THR A 65 1.66 -5.62 9.54
C THR A 65 0.97 -6.91 9.14
N CYS A 66 1.20 -7.95 9.94
CA CYS A 66 0.64 -9.29 9.74
C CYS A 66 -0.20 -9.71 10.95
N ASP A 67 -1.24 -10.51 10.71
CA ASP A 67 -2.00 -11.24 11.73
C ASP A 67 -1.75 -12.73 11.54
N GLY A 68 -0.83 -13.29 12.34
CA GLY A 68 -0.21 -14.58 12.03
C GLY A 68 0.50 -14.53 10.68
N THR A 69 0.06 -15.35 9.71
CA THR A 69 0.59 -15.36 8.34
C THR A 69 -0.12 -14.38 7.41
N ARG A 70 -1.28 -13.84 7.82
CA ARG A 70 -2.17 -13.04 6.99
C ARG A 70 -1.64 -11.61 6.84
N PHE A 71 -1.70 -11.08 5.62
CA PHE A 71 -1.45 -9.68 5.34
C PHE A 71 -2.59 -8.81 5.88
N VAL A 72 -2.24 -7.75 6.63
CA VAL A 72 -3.22 -6.78 7.15
C VAL A 72 -3.00 -5.40 6.53
N ARG A 73 -1.78 -4.89 6.61
CA ARG A 73 -1.44 -3.52 6.20
C ARG A 73 -0.02 -3.45 5.71
N PHE A 74 0.20 -2.74 4.61
CA PHE A 74 1.50 -2.17 4.28
C PHE A 74 1.39 -0.66 4.26
N GLU A 75 2.35 0.01 4.87
CA GLU A 75 2.43 1.47 4.91
C GLU A 75 3.84 1.91 4.58
N VAL A 76 3.97 2.97 3.79
CA VAL A 76 5.24 3.60 3.46
C VAL A 76 5.09 5.11 3.55
N GLN A 77 6.12 5.78 4.03
CA GLN A 77 6.15 7.23 4.18
C GLN A 77 7.40 7.83 3.56
N LEU A 78 7.25 9.03 3.01
CA LEU A 78 8.35 9.88 2.56
C LEU A 78 8.22 11.26 3.19
N GLN A 79 9.25 11.67 3.92
CA GLN A 79 9.33 13.01 4.48
C GLN A 79 9.64 14.05 3.39
N MET A 80 9.05 15.22 3.53
CA MET A 80 9.14 16.36 2.61
C MET A 80 9.83 17.55 3.30
N PRO A 81 10.62 18.35 2.57
CA PRO A 81 10.99 18.15 1.17
C PRO A 81 11.94 16.96 0.98
N SER A 82 11.75 16.22 -0.11
CA SER A 82 12.61 15.09 -0.50
C SER A 82 13.46 15.42 -1.72
N THR A 83 14.52 14.65 -1.94
CA THR A 83 15.29 14.72 -3.20
C THR A 83 14.52 14.07 -4.35
N PRO A 84 14.86 14.36 -5.62
CA PRO A 84 14.28 13.65 -6.77
C PRO A 84 14.46 12.12 -6.68
N ALA A 85 15.62 11.66 -6.22
CA ALA A 85 15.90 10.24 -6.02
C ALA A 85 15.00 9.61 -4.94
N GLY A 86 14.76 10.33 -3.83
CA GLY A 86 13.83 9.87 -2.78
C GLY A 86 12.39 9.75 -3.27
N ARG A 87 11.93 10.69 -4.11
CA ARG A 87 10.60 10.61 -4.75
C ARG A 87 10.49 9.43 -5.73
N ASP A 88 11.52 9.20 -6.54
CA ASP A 88 11.52 8.09 -7.50
C ASP A 88 11.53 6.72 -6.76
N ALA A 89 12.35 6.60 -5.71
CA ALA A 89 12.34 5.43 -4.84
C ALA A 89 10.98 5.21 -4.17
N PHE A 90 10.36 6.27 -3.65
CA PHE A 90 9.04 6.19 -3.03
C PHE A 90 7.98 5.71 -4.02
N PHE A 91 7.96 6.26 -5.24
CA PHE A 91 7.05 5.82 -6.29
C PHE A 91 7.24 4.34 -6.65
N ARG A 92 8.48 3.86 -6.75
CA ARG A 92 8.78 2.45 -7.00
C ARG A 92 8.30 1.54 -5.85
N VAL A 93 8.45 1.98 -4.60
CA VAL A 93 7.90 1.26 -3.43
C VAL A 93 6.38 1.20 -3.46
N GLN A 94 5.70 2.31 -3.81
CA GLN A 94 4.24 2.33 -3.98
C GLN A 94 3.79 1.34 -5.06
N LEU A 95 4.48 1.32 -6.20
CA LEU A 95 4.22 0.36 -7.29
C LEU A 95 4.36 -1.09 -6.81
N ALA A 96 5.47 -1.41 -6.15
CA ALA A 96 5.73 -2.75 -5.64
C ALA A 96 4.67 -3.18 -4.62
N ALA A 97 4.26 -2.28 -3.72
CA ALA A 97 3.19 -2.54 -2.76
C ALA A 97 1.83 -2.77 -3.41
N ALA A 98 1.46 -1.95 -4.41
CA ALA A 98 0.20 -2.13 -5.16
C ALA A 98 0.20 -3.45 -5.94
N MET A 99 1.31 -3.81 -6.58
CA MET A 99 1.46 -5.09 -7.27
C MET A 99 1.39 -6.28 -6.30
N ALA A 100 2.06 -6.19 -5.15
CA ALA A 100 2.09 -7.24 -4.14
C ALA A 100 0.74 -7.45 -3.44
N GLY A 101 0.09 -6.36 -3.05
CA GLY A 101 -1.16 -6.35 -2.30
C GLY A 101 -2.40 -6.54 -3.16
N LEU A 102 -2.50 -5.81 -4.27
CA LEU A 102 -3.70 -5.79 -5.12
C LEU A 102 -3.60 -6.74 -6.32
N LYS A 103 -2.45 -7.38 -6.52
CA LYS A 103 -2.14 -8.24 -7.68
C LYS A 103 -2.37 -7.53 -9.02
N TRP A 104 -2.16 -6.23 -9.05
CA TRP A 104 -2.29 -5.42 -10.25
C TRP A 104 -1.09 -5.58 -11.18
N SER A 105 -1.34 -5.37 -12.48
CA SER A 105 -0.26 -5.15 -13.44
C SER A 105 0.44 -3.82 -13.14
N ARG A 106 1.73 -3.73 -13.52
CA ARG A 106 2.53 -2.50 -13.35
C ARG A 106 1.84 -1.28 -13.95
N ASN A 107 1.28 -1.41 -15.16
CA ASN A 107 0.59 -0.31 -15.84
C ASN A 107 -0.64 0.19 -15.06
N ARG A 108 -1.46 -0.73 -14.53
CA ARG A 108 -2.61 -0.37 -13.71
C ARG A 108 -2.18 0.33 -12.42
N ALA A 109 -1.17 -0.22 -11.73
CA ALA A 109 -0.63 0.40 -10.53
C ALA A 109 -0.11 1.82 -10.78
N THR A 110 0.67 2.01 -11.85
CA THR A 110 1.17 3.34 -12.27
C THR A 110 0.05 4.35 -12.46
N GLN A 111 -0.98 4.00 -13.22
CA GLN A 111 -2.08 4.93 -13.51
C GLN A 111 -2.84 5.36 -12.25
N ASN A 112 -3.15 4.39 -11.37
CA ASN A 112 -3.90 4.68 -10.14
C ASN A 112 -3.05 5.49 -9.15
N ILE A 113 -1.77 5.14 -8.95
CA ILE A 113 -0.88 5.87 -8.04
C ILE A 113 -0.69 7.32 -8.51
N ILE A 114 -0.47 7.56 -9.80
CA ILE A 114 -0.32 8.91 -10.35
C ILE A 114 -1.62 9.71 -10.16
N GLY A 115 -2.78 9.11 -10.48
CA GLY A 115 -4.08 9.76 -10.32
C GLY A 115 -4.33 10.18 -8.86
N MET A 116 -4.19 9.24 -7.93
CA MET A 116 -4.37 9.51 -6.50
C MET A 116 -3.39 10.54 -5.96
N SER A 117 -2.13 10.48 -6.40
CA SER A 117 -1.10 11.44 -6.01
C SER A 117 -1.41 12.85 -6.51
N SER A 118 -1.84 12.99 -7.77
CA SER A 118 -2.20 14.29 -8.35
C SER A 118 -3.38 14.91 -7.62
N GLU A 119 -4.43 14.13 -7.36
CA GLU A 119 -5.61 14.62 -6.65
C GLU A 119 -5.26 15.05 -5.22
N ALA A 120 -4.48 14.25 -4.48
CA ALA A 120 -4.03 14.63 -3.15
C ALA A 120 -3.18 15.92 -3.18
N ALA A 121 -2.32 16.08 -4.19
CA ALA A 121 -1.52 17.29 -4.40
C ALA A 121 -2.39 18.53 -4.60
N ASP A 122 -3.36 18.44 -5.53
CA ASP A 122 -4.23 19.55 -5.90
C ASP A 122 -5.11 19.98 -4.73
N TYR A 123 -5.65 19.01 -3.98
CA TYR A 123 -6.42 19.30 -2.77
C TYR A 123 -5.56 19.96 -1.68
N LEU A 124 -4.32 19.49 -1.46
CA LEU A 124 -3.43 20.10 -0.46
C LEU A 124 -3.11 21.54 -0.84
N ARG A 125 -2.72 21.77 -2.10
CA ARG A 125 -2.41 23.12 -2.61
C ARG A 125 -3.60 24.07 -2.46
N ALA A 126 -4.79 23.63 -2.89
CA ALA A 126 -6.00 24.43 -2.74
C ALA A 126 -6.36 24.69 -1.27
N SER A 127 -6.10 23.72 -0.38
CA SER A 127 -6.29 23.89 1.07
C SER A 127 -5.31 24.92 1.66
N GLU A 128 -4.05 24.89 1.23
CA GLU A 128 -3.04 25.87 1.64
C GLU A 128 -3.36 27.28 1.15
N GLU A 129 -3.82 27.42 -0.09
CA GLU A 129 -4.27 28.70 -0.66
C GLU A 129 -5.45 29.31 0.12
N ARG A 130 -6.31 28.47 0.72
CA ARG A 130 -7.44 28.91 1.56
C ARG A 130 -7.09 29.11 3.03
N GLY A 131 -5.92 28.66 3.49
CA GLY A 131 -5.56 28.66 4.91
C GLY A 131 -6.25 27.57 5.74
N ASP A 132 -6.71 26.50 5.09
CA ASP A 132 -7.47 25.39 5.68
C ASP A 132 -6.55 24.22 6.14
N VAL A 133 -7.10 23.01 6.27
CA VAL A 133 -6.46 21.79 6.77
C VAL A 133 -5.17 21.47 6.01
N SER A 134 -4.07 21.27 6.74
CA SER A 134 -2.75 20.93 6.17
C SER A 134 -2.57 19.43 5.85
N ILE A 135 -3.68 18.72 5.58
CA ILE A 135 -3.75 17.29 5.28
C ILE A 135 -4.78 17.08 4.17
N SER A 136 -4.39 16.40 3.10
CA SER A 136 -5.28 15.89 2.06
C SER A 136 -5.07 14.38 1.90
N GLY A 137 -6.05 13.68 1.36
CA GLY A 137 -5.88 12.27 1.07
C GLY A 137 -7.00 11.71 0.23
N LYS A 138 -6.75 10.53 -0.33
CA LYS A 138 -7.71 9.76 -1.11
C LYS A 138 -7.64 8.31 -0.69
N VAL A 139 -8.80 7.69 -0.52
CA VAL A 139 -8.95 6.25 -0.32
C VAL A 139 -9.73 5.71 -1.51
N GLU A 140 -9.20 4.67 -2.13
CA GLU A 140 -9.87 3.94 -3.20
C GLU A 140 -10.05 2.48 -2.80
N ARG A 141 -11.28 1.99 -2.97
CA ARG A 141 -11.62 0.59 -2.74
C ARG A 141 -11.55 -0.17 -4.05
N HIS A 142 -10.89 -1.31 -4.03
CA HIS A 142 -10.66 -2.12 -5.21
C HIS A 142 -10.99 -3.59 -4.96
N ALA A 143 -11.59 -4.24 -5.95
CA ALA A 143 -11.64 -5.69 -5.97
C ALA A 143 -10.21 -6.24 -6.14
N GLY A 144 -9.77 -7.08 -5.20
CA GLY A 144 -8.39 -7.59 -5.12
C GLY A 144 -8.12 -8.35 -3.82
N ALA A 145 -6.90 -8.87 -3.66
CA ALA A 145 -6.48 -9.64 -2.48
C ALA A 145 -6.26 -8.76 -1.24
N ALA A 146 -5.79 -7.52 -1.44
CA ALA A 146 -6.00 -6.41 -0.52
C ALA A 146 -7.15 -5.54 -1.07
N GLY A 147 -7.95 -4.96 -0.18
CA GLY A 147 -9.25 -4.37 -0.52
C GLY A 147 -9.21 -2.85 -0.74
N ASP A 148 -8.32 -2.12 -0.06
CA ASP A 148 -8.22 -0.67 -0.20
C ASP A 148 -6.78 -0.19 -0.39
N LEU A 149 -6.67 0.96 -1.02
CA LEU A 149 -5.44 1.73 -1.16
C LEU A 149 -5.71 3.16 -0.70
N ALA A 150 -4.80 3.73 0.07
CA ALA A 150 -4.90 5.10 0.55
C ALA A 150 -3.62 5.89 0.28
N ALA A 151 -3.79 7.15 -0.11
CA ALA A 151 -2.71 8.13 -0.18
C ALA A 151 -3.06 9.31 0.72
N MET A 152 -2.12 9.76 1.56
CA MET A 152 -2.28 10.89 2.46
C MET A 152 -1.09 11.84 2.34
N TRP A 153 -1.36 13.13 2.23
CA TRP A 153 -0.38 14.16 1.92
C TRP A 153 -0.52 15.27 2.95
N THR A 154 0.60 15.65 3.56
CA THR A 154 0.68 16.82 4.46
C THR A 154 1.76 17.78 3.95
N LYS A 155 2.06 18.85 4.66
CA LYS A 155 3.25 19.67 4.32
C LYS A 155 4.56 18.89 4.42
N THR A 156 4.64 17.99 5.40
CA THR A 156 5.86 17.30 5.79
C THR A 156 5.94 15.88 5.29
N ASP A 157 4.85 15.30 4.81
CA ASP A 157 4.78 13.86 4.58
C ASP A 157 3.96 13.49 3.34
N ARG A 158 4.37 12.37 2.75
CA ARG A 158 3.61 11.62 1.75
C ARG A 158 3.50 10.20 2.27
N THR A 159 2.28 9.72 2.49
CA THR A 159 2.02 8.37 3.00
C THR A 159 1.21 7.60 1.98
N PHE A 160 1.56 6.33 1.80
CA PHE A 160 0.84 5.39 0.97
C PHE A 160 0.59 4.11 1.74
N ILE A 161 -0.64 3.60 1.65
CA ILE A 161 -1.11 2.48 2.46
C ILE A 161 -1.86 1.50 1.56
N VAL A 162 -1.58 0.21 1.73
CA VAL A 162 -2.36 -0.90 1.19
C VAL A 162 -2.98 -1.65 2.36
N LEU A 163 -4.29 -1.88 2.32
CA LEU A 163 -5.05 -2.50 3.40
C LEU A 163 -5.85 -3.70 2.91
N ALA A 164 -5.78 -4.81 3.63
CA ALA A 164 -6.73 -5.90 3.47
C ALA A 164 -7.88 -5.76 4.47
N TYR A 165 -9.09 -6.13 4.03
CA TYR A 165 -10.24 -6.32 4.91
C TYR A 165 -10.42 -7.80 5.19
N ASP A 166 -10.99 -8.07 6.34
CA ASP A 166 -11.54 -9.38 6.70
C ASP A 166 -12.81 -9.67 5.86
#